data_AF-A0A1F8FB53-F1
#
_entry.id   AF-A0A1F8FB53-F1
#
_cell.length_a   1.000
_cell.length_b   1.000
_cell.length_c   1.000
_cell.angle_alpha   90.00
_cell.angle_beta   90.00
_cell.angle_gamma   90.00
#
_symmetry.space_group_name_H-M   'P 1'
#
loop_
_entity.id
_entity.type
_entity.pdbx_description
1 polymer ?
#
loop_
_entity_poly.entity_id
_entity_poly.type
_entity_poly.pdbx_seq_one_letter_code
_entity_poly.pdbx_strand_id
1 'polypeptide(L)'
;MFILEQKRDEKAEENIQTIRRQISLTSKLIDEHVYSTKAFSKLGSLMQENIQVKSVSYELTTGKFDLVGLAGSYTTIARQIASFLSDDSIMDVSVGKMKPNPDGTIEFGFTLSYDQVKLFKKVKTE
;
A
#
# COMPACT_ATOMS: atom_id res chain seq x y z
N MET A 1 57.22 -9.39 3.40
CA MET A 1 55.91 -9.22 4.06
C MET A 1 54.81 -9.28 3.00
N PHE A 2 54.50 -10.47 2.47
CA PHE A 2 53.51 -10.67 1.38
C PHE A 2 52.88 -12.07 1.45
N ILE A 3 52.40 -12.48 2.63
CA ILE A 3 51.80 -13.82 2.84
C ILE A 3 50.28 -13.74 3.11
N LEU A 4 49.70 -12.54 3.11
CA LEU A 4 48.26 -12.34 3.33
C LEU A 4 47.42 -12.37 2.05
N GLU A 5 48.01 -12.15 0.88
CA GLU A 5 47.26 -12.10 -0.39
C GLU A 5 47.03 -13.47 -1.04
N GLN A 6 47.87 -14.48 -0.77
CA GLN A 6 47.72 -15.83 -1.36
C GLN A 6 46.58 -16.68 -0.77
N LYS A 7 45.87 -16.17 0.25
CA LYS A 7 44.73 -16.87 0.88
C LYS A 7 43.38 -16.21 0.59
N ARG A 8 43.32 -15.15 -0.23
CA ARG A 8 42.04 -14.61 -0.71
C ARG A 8 41.54 -15.50 -1.84
N ASP A 9 40.50 -16.26 -1.54
CA ASP A 9 39.76 -17.00 -2.54
C ASP A 9 38.76 -16.04 -3.22
N GLU A 10 39.21 -15.42 -4.30
CA GLU A 10 38.47 -14.41 -5.07
C GLU A 10 37.09 -14.92 -5.51
N LYS A 11 36.98 -16.23 -5.81
CA LYS A 11 35.70 -16.89 -6.12
C LYS A 11 34.78 -16.97 -4.91
N ALA A 12 35.31 -17.18 -3.71
CA ALA A 12 34.51 -17.17 -2.49
C ALA A 12 33.97 -15.76 -2.20
N GLU A 13 34.76 -14.71 -2.45
CA GLU A 13 34.31 -13.32 -2.29
C GLU A 13 33.22 -12.93 -3.30
N GLU A 14 33.35 -13.29 -4.58
CA GLU A 14 32.33 -13.05 -5.60
C GLU A 14 31.01 -13.78 -5.29
N ASN A 15 31.11 -15.02 -4.81
CA ASN A 15 29.95 -15.81 -4.39
C ASN A 15 29.24 -15.17 -3.19
N ILE A 16 29.98 -14.69 -2.19
CA ILE A 16 29.40 -13.96 -1.04
C ILE A 16 28.70 -12.68 -1.52
N GLN A 17 29.28 -11.96 -2.47
CA GLN A 17 28.69 -10.75 -3.02
C GLN A 17 27.38 -11.04 -3.78
N THR A 18 27.36 -12.13 -4.54
CA THR A 18 26.18 -12.59 -5.29
C THR A 18 25.06 -13.03 -4.34
N ILE A 19 25.39 -13.80 -3.30
CA ILE A 19 24.43 -14.22 -2.27
C ILE A 19 23.88 -13.00 -1.53
N ARG A 20 24.70 -12.02 -1.18
CA ARG A 20 24.23 -10.76 -0.56
C ARG A 20 23.25 -10.00 -1.46
N ARG A 21 23.51 -9.93 -2.77
CA ARG A 21 22.58 -9.32 -3.73
C ARG A 21 21.27 -10.10 -3.80
N GLN A 22 21.33 -11.43 -3.89
CA GLN A 22 20.14 -12.28 -3.93
C GLN A 22 19.31 -12.14 -2.67
N ILE A 23 19.93 -12.21 -1.48
CA ILE A 23 19.24 -11.99 -0.20
C ILE A 23 18.61 -10.60 -0.17
N SER A 24 19.33 -9.55 -0.57
CA SER A 24 18.78 -8.19 -0.58
C SER A 24 17.57 -8.05 -1.52
N LEU A 25 17.62 -8.67 -2.70
CA LEU A 25 16.50 -8.66 -3.66
C LEU A 25 15.31 -9.45 -3.12
N THR A 26 15.55 -10.64 -2.57
CA THR A 26 14.50 -11.47 -1.97
C THR A 26 13.87 -10.80 -0.75
N SER A 27 14.66 -10.17 0.13
CA SER A 27 14.16 -9.40 1.27
C SER A 27 13.30 -8.23 0.82
N LYS A 28 13.71 -7.48 -0.22
CA LYS A 28 12.89 -6.39 -0.78
C LYS A 28 11.53 -6.90 -1.30
N LEU A 29 11.52 -8.00 -2.04
CA LEU A 29 10.29 -8.59 -2.57
C LEU A 29 9.35 -9.07 -1.45
N ILE A 30 9.90 -9.69 -0.40
CA ILE A 30 9.13 -10.16 0.76
C ILE A 30 8.56 -8.97 1.53
N ASP A 31 9.38 -7.95 1.78
CA ASP A 31 8.98 -6.77 2.53
C ASP A 31 7.89 -6.00 1.77
N GLU A 32 8.08 -5.70 0.48
CA GLU A 32 7.10 -5.00 -0.36
C GLU A 32 5.74 -5.73 -0.44
N HIS A 33 5.77 -7.07 -0.52
CA HIS A 33 4.55 -7.88 -0.52
C HIS A 33 3.81 -7.79 0.82
N VAL A 34 4.51 -7.89 1.96
CA VAL A 34 3.90 -7.78 3.30
C VAL A 34 3.31 -6.38 3.53
N TYR A 35 3.98 -5.32 3.07
CA TYR A 35 3.47 -3.95 3.17
C TYR A 35 2.20 -3.75 2.33
N SER A 36 2.21 -4.20 1.08
CA SER A 36 1.05 -4.06 0.20
C SER A 36 -0.16 -4.82 0.75
N THR A 37 0.00 -6.09 1.15
CA THR A 37 -1.10 -6.88 1.72
C THR A 37 -1.70 -6.22 2.97
N LYS A 38 -0.88 -5.71 3.89
CA LYS A 38 -1.37 -5.02 5.09
C LYS A 38 -2.14 -3.74 4.75
N ALA A 39 -1.64 -2.95 3.81
CA ALA A 39 -2.32 -1.75 3.35
C ALA A 39 -3.69 -2.07 2.73
N PHE A 40 -3.75 -3.09 1.87
CA PHE A 40 -5.01 -3.55 1.29
C PHE A 40 -5.98 -4.10 2.34
N SER A 41 -5.51 -4.89 3.30
CA SER A 41 -6.37 -5.40 4.38
C SER A 41 -6.93 -4.27 5.25
N LYS A 42 -6.10 -3.28 5.59
CA LYS A 42 -6.52 -2.13 6.39
C LYS A 42 -7.56 -1.28 5.64
N LEU A 43 -7.30 -0.96 4.37
CA LEU A 43 -8.24 -0.23 3.54
C LEU A 43 -9.54 -1.01 3.32
N GLY A 44 -9.44 -2.33 3.12
CA GLY A 44 -10.61 -3.22 3.05
C GLY A 44 -11.48 -3.14 4.30
N SER A 45 -10.89 -3.06 5.50
CA SER A 45 -11.66 -2.90 6.74
C SER A 45 -12.37 -1.56 6.90
N LEU A 46 -11.94 -0.54 6.16
CA LEU A 46 -12.52 0.81 6.18
C LEU A 46 -13.55 1.02 5.05
N MET A 47 -13.69 0.06 4.13
CA MET A 47 -14.66 0.11 3.04
C MET A 47 -16.07 -0.15 3.54
N GLN A 48 -17.02 0.67 3.09
CA GLN A 48 -18.45 0.52 3.33
C GLN A 48 -19.01 -0.57 2.41
N GLU A 49 -19.90 -1.42 2.96
CA GLU A 49 -20.49 -2.56 2.23
C GLU A 49 -21.28 -2.15 0.97
N ASN A 50 -21.75 -0.91 0.90
CA ASN A 50 -22.58 -0.40 -0.19
C ASN A 50 -21.78 0.26 -1.33
N ILE A 51 -20.49 -0.05 -1.42
CA ILE A 51 -19.59 0.46 -2.45
C ILE A 51 -19.04 -0.67 -3.29
N GLN A 52 -19.18 -0.52 -4.61
CA GLN A 52 -18.57 -1.43 -5.57
C GLN A 52 -17.27 -0.82 -6.06
N VAL A 53 -16.17 -1.52 -5.84
CA VAL A 53 -14.84 -1.07 -6.27
C VAL A 53 -14.62 -1.48 -7.73
N LYS A 54 -14.29 -0.50 -8.59
CA LYS A 54 -13.96 -0.72 -10.01
C LYS A 54 -12.45 -0.84 -10.22
N SER A 55 -11.68 0.05 -9.60
CA SER A 55 -10.23 0.00 -9.67
C SER A 55 -9.59 0.55 -8.41
N VAL A 56 -8.40 0.06 -8.14
CA VAL A 56 -7.55 0.48 -7.04
C VAL A 56 -6.13 0.61 -7.55
N SER A 57 -5.47 1.70 -7.20
CA SER A 57 -4.06 1.93 -7.46
C SER A 57 -3.38 2.36 -6.16
N TYR A 58 -2.18 1.86 -5.93
CA TYR A 58 -1.41 2.16 -4.74
C TYR A 58 0.01 2.50 -5.12
N GLU A 59 0.47 3.69 -4.73
CA GLU A 59 1.81 4.18 -4.99
C GLU A 59 2.61 4.22 -3.69
N LEU A 60 3.42 3.16 -3.49
CA LEU A 60 4.25 2.94 -2.30
C LEU A 60 5.20 4.10 -1.99
N THR A 61 5.70 4.80 -3.01
CA THR A 61 6.70 5.86 -2.85
C THR A 61 6.11 7.17 -2.38
N THR A 62 4.91 7.50 -2.83
CA THR A 62 4.26 8.80 -2.55
C THR A 62 3.28 8.75 -1.40
N GLY A 63 2.95 7.56 -0.89
CA GLY A 63 1.99 7.47 0.17
C GLY A 63 0.55 7.63 -0.33
N LYS A 64 0.27 7.33 -1.61
CA LYS A 64 -1.03 7.58 -2.24
C LYS A 64 -1.78 6.32 -2.61
N PHE A 65 -3.09 6.36 -2.41
CA PHE A 65 -4.01 5.29 -2.81
C PHE A 65 -5.17 5.91 -3.57
N ASP A 66 -5.36 5.49 -4.82
CA ASP A 66 -6.46 5.92 -5.66
C ASP A 66 -7.49 4.81 -5.77
N LEU A 67 -8.76 5.15 -5.60
CA LEU A 67 -9.88 4.24 -5.70
C LEU A 67 -10.94 4.82 -6.64
N VAL A 68 -11.40 4.01 -7.58
CA VAL A 68 -12.59 4.32 -8.38
C VAL A 68 -13.66 3.31 -8.02
N GLY A 69 -14.87 3.79 -7.74
CA GLY A 69 -15.98 2.94 -7.33
C GLY A 69 -17.33 3.46 -7.78
N LEU A 70 -18.36 2.67 -7.49
CA LEU A 70 -19.76 2.97 -7.70
C LEU A 70 -20.48 2.95 -6.36
N ALA A 71 -21.38 3.90 -6.15
CA ALA A 71 -22.26 3.97 -5.00
C ALA A 71 -23.71 4.22 -5.44
N GLY A 72 -24.67 3.73 -4.66
CA GLY A 72 -26.09 3.98 -4.91
C GLY A 72 -26.58 5.37 -4.51
N SER A 73 -25.78 6.15 -3.77
CA SER A 73 -26.13 7.51 -3.36
C SER A 73 -24.92 8.34 -2.94
N TYR A 74 -25.02 9.67 -3.01
CA TYR A 74 -24.02 10.58 -2.44
C TYR A 74 -23.86 10.39 -0.92
N THR A 75 -24.91 9.97 -0.23
CA THR A 75 -24.86 9.67 1.21
C THR A 75 -23.92 8.50 1.50
N THR A 76 -23.92 7.47 0.65
CA THR A 76 -22.97 6.35 0.77
C THR A 76 -21.54 6.81 0.57
N ILE A 77 -21.30 7.70 -0.40
CA ILE A 77 -19.98 8.31 -0.65
C ILE A 77 -19.52 9.12 0.57
N ALA A 78 -20.40 9.95 1.14
CA ALA A 78 -20.09 10.73 2.33
C ALA A 78 -19.75 9.86 3.55
N ARG A 79 -20.50 8.76 3.77
CA ARG A 79 -20.17 7.79 4.83
C ARG A 79 -18.82 7.12 4.62
N GLN A 80 -18.44 6.84 3.38
CA GLN A 80 -17.11 6.30 3.09
C GLN A 80 -16.00 7.27 3.42
N ILE A 81 -16.17 8.56 3.08
CA ILE A 81 -15.21 9.60 3.44
C ILE A 81 -15.07 9.67 4.96
N ALA A 82 -16.20 9.68 5.70
CA ALA A 82 -16.18 9.67 7.16
C ALA A 82 -15.49 8.42 7.72
N SER A 83 -15.70 7.24 7.13
CA SER A 83 -15.03 5.99 7.48
C SER A 83 -13.51 6.11 7.34
N PHE A 84 -13.04 6.67 6.22
CA PHE A 84 -11.61 6.89 6.00
C PHE A 84 -11.02 7.92 6.99
N LEU A 85 -11.70 9.05 7.20
CA LEU A 85 -11.24 10.08 8.13
C LEU A 85 -11.31 9.65 9.61
N SER A 86 -12.02 8.57 9.93
CA SER A 86 -12.05 8.03 11.29
C SER A 86 -10.78 7.27 11.68
N ASP A 87 -9.95 6.91 10.70
CA ASP A 87 -8.71 6.17 10.92
C ASP A 87 -7.51 7.12 11.00
N ASP A 88 -6.73 6.99 12.07
CA ASP A 88 -5.60 7.86 12.38
C ASP A 88 -4.37 7.64 11.48
N SER A 89 -4.37 6.58 10.66
CA SER A 89 -3.37 6.33 9.62
C SER A 89 -3.66 7.04 8.29
N ILE A 90 -4.88 7.55 8.09
CA ILE A 90 -5.26 8.32 6.91
C ILE A 90 -5.02 9.81 7.19
N MET A 91 -4.19 10.44 6.37
CA MET A 91 -3.80 11.84 6.53
C MET A 91 -4.74 12.79 5.79
N ASP A 92 -5.17 12.42 4.59
CA ASP A 92 -6.08 13.22 3.77
C ASP A 92 -6.94 12.32 2.88
N VAL A 93 -8.15 12.80 2.58
CA VAL A 93 -9.09 12.18 1.67
C VAL A 93 -9.53 13.23 0.65
N SER A 94 -9.01 13.10 -0.56
CA SER A 94 -9.37 13.93 -1.69
C SER A 94 -10.43 13.24 -2.54
N VAL A 95 -11.44 14.00 -2.93
CA VAL A 95 -12.55 13.50 -3.75
C VAL A 95 -12.37 14.00 -5.17
N GLY A 96 -12.24 13.06 -6.10
CA GLY A 96 -12.10 13.33 -7.51
C GLY A 96 -13.44 13.55 -8.21
N LYS A 97 -13.52 13.14 -9.47
CA LYS A 97 -14.74 13.27 -10.26
C LYS A 97 -15.83 12.36 -9.70
N MET A 98 -17.02 12.92 -9.54
CA MET A 98 -18.26 12.15 -9.38
C MET A 98 -19.10 12.27 -10.64
N LYS A 99 -19.62 11.15 -11.12
CA LYS A 99 -20.44 11.09 -12.32
C LYS A 99 -21.66 10.20 -12.05
N PRO A 100 -22.88 10.76 -12.04
CA PRO A 100 -24.08 9.94 -12.01
C PRO A 100 -24.22 9.16 -13.33
N ASN A 101 -24.61 7.91 -13.21
CA ASN A 101 -24.89 7.03 -14.33
C ASN A 101 -26.42 6.94 -14.55
N PRO A 102 -26.86 6.60 -15.77
CA PRO A 102 -28.29 6.48 -16.09
C PRO A 102 -29.04 5.40 -15.30
N ASP A 103 -28.32 4.44 -14.71
CA ASP A 103 -28.87 3.38 -13.86
C ASP A 103 -29.14 3.83 -12.41
N GLY A 104 -28.91 5.12 -12.09
CA GLY A 104 -29.07 5.68 -10.75
C GLY A 104 -27.87 5.48 -9.84
N THR A 105 -26.79 4.84 -10.30
CA THR A 105 -25.52 4.75 -9.56
C THR A 105 -24.69 6.01 -9.75
N ILE A 106 -23.72 6.23 -8.87
CA ILE A 106 -22.76 7.32 -8.96
C ILE A 106 -21.37 6.72 -9.01
N GLU A 107 -20.66 6.95 -10.11
CA GLU A 107 -19.23 6.68 -10.20
C GLU A 107 -18.46 7.78 -9.49
N PHE A 108 -17.48 7.42 -8.68
CA PHE A 108 -16.67 8.37 -7.94
C PHE A 108 -15.20 7.92 -7.91
N GLY A 109 -14.31 8.91 -7.76
CA GLY A 109 -12.90 8.68 -7.48
C GLY A 109 -12.50 9.24 -6.12
N PHE A 110 -11.71 8.49 -5.36
CA PHE A 110 -11.02 8.96 -4.16
C PHE A 110 -9.52 8.87 -4.34
N THR A 111 -8.81 9.82 -3.75
CA THR A 111 -7.37 9.80 -3.56
C THR A 111 -7.10 9.95 -2.07
N LEU A 112 -6.53 8.94 -1.46
CA LEU A 112 -6.17 8.92 -0.04
C LEU A 112 -4.66 9.13 0.10
N SER A 113 -4.25 9.87 1.13
CA SER A 113 -2.86 9.89 1.58
C SER A 113 -2.73 9.23 2.95
N TYR A 114 -1.65 8.48 3.17
CA TYR A 114 -1.47 7.69 4.39
C TYR A 114 -0.12 7.95 5.06
N ASP A 115 -0.13 7.85 6.39
CA ASP A 115 1.08 7.82 7.22
C ASP A 115 1.65 6.39 7.21
N GLN A 116 2.74 6.19 6.49
CA GLN A 116 3.40 4.89 6.37
C GLN A 116 3.81 4.31 7.74
N VAL A 117 4.24 5.16 8.69
CA VAL A 117 4.72 4.70 9.99
C VAL A 117 3.55 4.16 10.82
N LYS A 118 2.40 4.82 10.78
CA LYS A 118 1.19 4.37 11.49
C LYS A 118 0.55 3.16 10.83
N LEU A 119 0.52 3.14 9.50
CA LEU A 119 -0.10 2.06 8.73
C LEU A 119 0.69 0.74 8.85
N PHE A 120 2.02 0.82 9.03
CA PHE A 120 2.89 -0.35 9.14
C PHE A 120 3.43 -0.61 10.55
N LYS A 121 3.04 0.18 11.56
CA LYS A 121 3.35 -0.14 12.96
C LYS A 121 2.79 -1.52 13.26
N LYS A 122 3.70 -2.47 13.58
CA LYS A 122 3.29 -3.80 14.05
C LYS A 122 2.31 -3.59 15.20
N VAL A 123 1.10 -4.12 15.04
CA VAL A 123 0.22 -4.38 16.18
C VAL A 123 1.07 -5.18 17.15
N LYS A 124 1.46 -4.57 18.27
CA LYS A 124 1.97 -5.32 19.41
C LYS A 124 0.77 -6.12 19.89
N THR A 125 0.72 -7.40 19.54
CA THR A 125 -0.07 -8.37 20.27
C THR A 125 0.53 -8.42 21.68
N GLU A 126 -0.21 -7.87 22.64
CA GLU A 126 0.00 -8.13 24.07
C GLU A 126 -0.32 -9.59 24.42
#